data_AF-A0A409YRR5-F1
#
_entry.id   AF-A0A409YRR5-F1
#
_cell.length_a   1.000
_cell.length_b   1.000
_cell.length_c   1.000
_cell.angle_alpha   90.00
_cell.angle_beta   90.00
_cell.angle_gamma   90.00
#
_symmetry.space_group_name_H-M   'P 1'
#
loop_
_entity.id
_entity.type
_entity.pdbx_description
1 polymer ?
#
loop_
_entity_poly.entity_id
_entity_poly.type
_entity_poly.pdbx_seq_one_letter_code
_entity_poly.pdbx_strand_id
1 'polypeptide(L)'
;MATLRHEFYETEEKLTLSIFDKGADPAQVSVKFEPRKLTYTNGEKSLVLEPLKGQIDPEKSEYTVGKVKVEVRLVKVAQGRWTELVGDSPDPLAAAPVSSPSPPAAEGVRRPKKNWDALTTTILSSEKEKTSDEDPNVGGDAALNSFFQKIFADADEDTKRAMMKSYSESGGTTLSTNWDEVRKGKVEVKPPQGAEWKNRVSRLGKTPSKFLMSRYTIIVAATKANGIGAKGRLPWRLSKEMKYFAQVTSAAPEGKQNVVVMGRTTWESIPKKFRPLPKRSNVVISRNREYDLAGKRRGTTDGSTVLKDNLKTGLSVLDANPTTLHRGFIIGGATLYSESLAFPLSPTDPCVDRVLLTRILSPDFHECDVFMPDFLKEGTTGPTEWKRSSHAALQEWVGFEVPEGEQEENGVKYEFQMWVRSV
;
A
#
# COMPACT_ATOMS: atom_id res chain seq x y z
N MET A 1 -31.83 -23.92 21.00
CA MET A 1 -31.88 -22.52 20.53
C MET A 1 -31.07 -22.42 19.26
N ALA A 2 -31.66 -21.98 18.15
CA ALA A 2 -30.98 -21.91 16.87
C ALA A 2 -29.96 -20.75 16.88
N THR A 3 -28.68 -21.06 16.81
CA THR A 3 -27.61 -20.05 16.71
C THR A 3 -27.69 -19.38 15.35
N LEU A 4 -28.05 -18.09 15.32
CA LEU A 4 -28.11 -17.32 14.08
C LEU A 4 -26.68 -17.09 13.55
N ARG A 5 -26.43 -17.53 12.31
CA ARG A 5 -25.17 -17.24 11.62
C ARG A 5 -25.06 -15.73 11.40
N HIS A 6 -23.91 -15.18 11.73
CA HIS A 6 -23.61 -13.77 11.52
C HIS A 6 -22.18 -13.60 11.00
N GLU A 7 -21.96 -12.56 10.20
CA GLU A 7 -20.65 -12.13 9.70
C GLU A 7 -20.54 -10.62 9.91
N PHE A 8 -19.37 -10.11 10.25
CA PHE A 8 -19.17 -8.68 10.43
C PHE A 8 -18.00 -8.19 9.56
N TYR A 9 -18.10 -6.94 9.13
CA TYR A 9 -17.00 -6.19 8.54
C TYR A 9 -16.92 -4.83 9.22
N GLU A 10 -15.75 -4.23 9.27
CA GLU A 10 -15.55 -3.00 10.01
C GLU A 10 -14.55 -2.06 9.33
N THR A 11 -14.73 -0.78 9.62
CA THR A 11 -13.77 0.28 9.40
C THR A 11 -13.29 0.80 10.77
N GLU A 12 -12.42 1.81 10.77
CA GLU A 12 -11.94 2.43 12.02
C GLU A 12 -13.07 3.11 12.81
N GLU A 13 -14.15 3.54 12.13
CA GLU A 13 -15.25 4.30 12.73
C GLU A 13 -16.57 3.51 12.82
N LYS A 14 -16.79 2.52 11.96
CA LYS A 14 -18.08 1.83 11.82
C LYS A 14 -17.89 0.32 11.81
N LEU A 15 -18.83 -0.42 12.38
CA LEU A 15 -18.91 -1.87 12.32
C LEU A 15 -20.24 -2.25 11.69
N THR A 16 -20.23 -3.09 10.65
CA THR A 16 -21.46 -3.60 10.05
C THR A 16 -21.55 -5.11 10.28
N LEU A 17 -22.62 -5.53 10.94
CA LEU A 17 -22.95 -6.91 11.25
C LEU A 17 -24.09 -7.38 10.34
N SER A 18 -23.83 -8.43 9.57
CA SER A 18 -24.81 -9.14 8.76
C SER A 18 -25.32 -10.37 9.51
N ILE A 19 -26.58 -10.35 9.95
CA ILE A 19 -27.25 -11.48 10.60
C ILE A 19 -28.08 -12.21 9.54
N PHE A 20 -27.77 -13.48 9.28
CA PHE A 20 -28.45 -14.27 8.25
C PHE A 20 -29.73 -14.90 8.79
N ASP A 21 -30.82 -14.12 8.78
CA ASP A 21 -32.16 -14.60 9.09
C ASP A 21 -33.06 -14.56 7.83
N LYS A 22 -33.26 -15.74 7.22
CA LYS A 22 -34.04 -15.89 5.98
C LYS A 22 -35.53 -15.68 6.28
N GLY A 23 -36.14 -14.68 5.63
CA GLY A 23 -37.57 -14.40 5.76
C GLY A 23 -37.95 -13.66 7.05
N ALA A 24 -37.03 -12.89 7.64
CA ALA A 24 -37.34 -12.08 8.81
C ALA A 24 -38.46 -11.07 8.52
N ASP A 25 -39.52 -11.08 9.32
CA ASP A 25 -40.62 -10.12 9.22
C ASP A 25 -40.18 -8.78 9.82
N PRO A 26 -40.16 -7.67 9.06
CA PRO A 26 -39.83 -6.35 9.59
C PRO A 26 -40.68 -5.93 10.80
N ALA A 27 -41.90 -6.46 10.95
CA ALA A 27 -42.78 -6.17 12.08
C ALA A 27 -42.39 -6.90 13.38
N GLN A 28 -41.61 -7.98 13.30
CA GLN A 28 -41.21 -8.81 14.44
C GLN A 28 -39.74 -8.67 14.83
N VAL A 29 -38.94 -7.99 13.99
CA VAL A 29 -37.52 -7.72 14.26
C VAL A 29 -37.35 -6.53 15.20
N SER A 30 -36.68 -6.76 16.33
CA SER A 30 -36.23 -5.72 17.25
C SER A 30 -34.73 -5.85 17.50
N VAL A 31 -34.02 -4.73 17.40
CA VAL A 31 -32.58 -4.63 17.69
C VAL A 31 -32.37 -3.60 18.78
N LYS A 32 -31.78 -4.02 19.90
CA LYS A 32 -31.41 -3.14 21.01
C LYS A 32 -29.90 -2.90 21.00
N PHE A 33 -29.54 -1.63 21.01
CA PHE A 33 -28.17 -1.14 21.06
C PHE A 33 -27.85 -0.69 22.49
N GLU A 34 -26.82 -1.27 23.09
CA GLU A 34 -26.25 -0.84 24.36
C GLU A 34 -24.75 -0.59 24.15
N PRO A 35 -24.09 0.26 24.97
CA PRO A 35 -22.70 0.66 24.74
C PRO A 35 -21.73 -0.48 24.49
N ARG A 36 -21.92 -1.66 25.11
CA ARG A 36 -21.10 -2.86 24.86
C ARG A 36 -21.91 -4.11 24.57
N LYS A 37 -23.17 -3.97 24.18
CA LYS A 37 -24.06 -5.12 23.97
C LYS A 37 -25.00 -4.87 22.79
N LEU A 38 -25.13 -5.89 21.96
CA LEU A 38 -26.12 -5.92 20.90
C LEU A 38 -27.08 -7.07 21.15
N THR A 39 -28.37 -6.78 21.20
CA THR A 39 -29.41 -7.81 21.30
C THR A 39 -30.33 -7.72 20.09
N TYR A 40 -30.36 -8.78 19.30
CA TYR A 40 -31.28 -8.97 18.19
C TYR A 40 -32.34 -10.00 18.59
N THR A 41 -33.61 -9.70 18.34
CA THR A 41 -34.73 -10.61 18.56
C THR A 41 -35.69 -10.59 17.38
N ASN A 42 -36.08 -11.78 16.92
CA ASN A 42 -37.10 -11.98 15.89
C ASN A 42 -37.94 -13.22 16.24
N GLY A 43 -39.11 -13.01 16.84
CA GLY A 43 -39.98 -14.09 17.34
C GLY A 43 -39.26 -14.98 18.36
N GLU A 44 -39.09 -16.27 18.02
CA GLU A 44 -38.38 -17.27 18.85
C GLU A 44 -36.85 -17.27 18.67
N LYS A 45 -36.31 -16.48 17.73
CA LYS A 45 -34.87 -16.40 17.47
C LYS A 45 -34.27 -15.18 18.16
N SER A 46 -33.20 -15.37 18.91
CA SER A 46 -32.45 -14.28 19.53
C SER A 46 -30.94 -14.45 19.31
N LEU A 47 -30.26 -13.32 19.16
CA LEU A 47 -28.80 -13.24 19.11
C LEU A 47 -28.36 -12.15 20.08
N VAL A 48 -27.60 -12.54 21.10
CA VAL A 48 -27.02 -11.62 22.08
C VAL A 48 -25.51 -11.64 21.91
N LEU A 49 -24.93 -10.47 21.64
CA LEU A 49 -23.49 -10.26 21.55
C LEU A 49 -23.05 -9.38 22.72
N GLU A 50 -22.42 -9.99 23.71
CA GLU A 50 -21.94 -9.36 24.94
C GLU A 50 -20.71 -10.11 25.46
N PRO A 51 -19.64 -9.41 25.92
CA PRO A 51 -19.36 -7.99 25.74
C PRO A 51 -18.76 -7.70 24.36
N LEU A 52 -19.23 -6.65 23.68
CA LEU A 52 -18.57 -6.13 22.49
C LEU A 52 -17.15 -5.65 22.84
N LYS A 53 -16.24 -5.81 21.87
CA LYS A 53 -14.80 -5.50 22.03
C LYS A 53 -14.53 -4.04 22.41
N GLY A 54 -15.39 -3.12 21.98
CA GLY A 54 -15.32 -1.71 22.34
C GLY A 54 -16.71 -1.09 22.51
N GLN A 55 -16.74 0.20 22.84
CA GLN A 55 -17.99 0.93 23.01
C GLN A 55 -18.59 1.35 21.66
N ILE A 56 -19.88 1.13 21.47
CA ILE A 56 -20.68 1.65 20.36
C ILE A 56 -21.52 2.84 20.81
N ASP A 57 -21.82 3.74 19.88
CA ASP A 57 -22.76 4.84 20.04
C ASP A 57 -24.17 4.35 19.67
N PRO A 58 -25.08 4.11 20.65
CA PRO A 58 -26.40 3.55 20.39
C PRO A 58 -27.31 4.50 19.60
N GLU A 59 -27.09 5.81 19.69
CA GLU A 59 -27.94 6.81 19.04
C GLU A 59 -27.62 6.94 17.54
N LYS A 60 -26.37 6.66 17.16
CA LYS A 60 -25.92 6.68 15.75
C LYS A 60 -25.92 5.31 15.07
N SER A 61 -26.26 4.25 15.82
CA SER A 61 -26.33 2.89 15.28
C SER A 61 -27.70 2.64 14.65
N GLU A 62 -27.71 2.06 13.45
CA GLU A 62 -28.92 1.81 12.67
C GLU A 62 -29.01 0.33 12.24
N TYR A 63 -30.20 -0.14 11.85
CA TYR A 63 -30.37 -1.46 11.26
C TYR A 63 -31.33 -1.43 10.07
N THR A 64 -31.15 -2.36 9.13
CA THR A 64 -31.99 -2.54 7.95
C THR A 64 -32.35 -4.01 7.79
N VAL A 65 -33.64 -4.30 7.63
CA VAL A 65 -34.16 -5.67 7.49
C VAL A 65 -34.29 -5.99 6.00
N GLY A 66 -33.48 -6.93 5.51
CA GLY A 66 -33.58 -7.48 4.15
C GLY A 66 -34.28 -8.84 4.13
N LYS A 67 -34.62 -9.33 2.94
CA LYS A 67 -35.32 -10.63 2.75
C LYS A 67 -34.51 -11.85 3.19
N VAL A 68 -33.19 -11.75 3.16
CA VAL A 68 -32.25 -12.88 3.39
C VAL A 68 -31.36 -12.66 4.61
N LYS A 69 -31.12 -11.41 4.97
CA LYS A 69 -30.25 -10.99 6.07
C LYS A 69 -30.72 -9.67 6.66
N VAL A 70 -30.43 -9.45 7.93
CA VAL A 70 -30.57 -8.18 8.63
C VAL A 70 -29.19 -7.56 8.75
N GLU A 71 -29.04 -6.32 8.29
CA GLU A 71 -27.80 -5.57 8.39
C GLU A 71 -27.89 -4.58 9.54
N VAL A 72 -26.95 -4.68 10.48
CA VAL A 72 -26.86 -3.80 11.65
C VAL A 72 -25.58 -3.00 11.54
N ARG A 73 -25.69 -1.67 11.52
CA ARG A 73 -24.57 -0.73 11.40
C ARG A 73 -24.35 -0.04 12.74
N LEU A 74 -23.23 -0.34 13.37
CA LEU A 74 -22.80 0.22 14.64
C LEU A 74 -21.76 1.31 14.40
N VAL A 75 -21.85 2.41 15.14
CA VAL A 75 -20.83 3.46 15.16
C VAL A 75 -19.96 3.27 16.40
N LYS A 76 -18.64 3.25 16.25
CA LYS A 76 -17.70 3.07 17.36
C LYS A 76 -17.47 4.41 18.07
N VAL A 77 -17.43 4.39 19.40
CA VAL A 77 -17.08 5.58 20.22
C VAL A 77 -15.58 5.85 20.16
N ALA A 78 -14.77 4.80 20.20
CA ALA A 78 -13.32 4.88 20.05
C ALA A 78 -12.90 4.32 18.69
N GLN A 79 -12.18 5.13 17.91
CA GLN A 79 -11.67 4.72 16.60
C GLN A 79 -10.66 3.57 16.77
N GLY A 80 -10.87 2.47 16.05
CA GLY A 80 -10.01 1.29 16.15
C GLY A 80 -10.62 0.05 15.49
N ARG A 81 -9.77 -0.89 15.06
CA ARG A 81 -10.20 -2.17 14.45
C ARG A 81 -10.38 -3.26 15.51
N TRP A 82 -11.54 -3.89 15.52
CA TRP A 82 -11.89 -5.01 16.38
C TRP A 82 -11.63 -6.30 15.59
N THR A 83 -10.49 -6.95 15.87
CA THR A 83 -10.14 -8.25 15.27
C THR A 83 -11.16 -9.34 15.57
N GLU A 84 -11.93 -9.19 16.64
CA GLU A 84 -13.02 -10.06 17.08
C GLU A 84 -14.21 -9.22 17.58
N LEU A 85 -15.43 -9.69 17.35
CA LEU A 85 -16.67 -8.96 17.67
C LEU A 85 -16.98 -8.95 19.18
N VAL A 86 -16.68 -10.06 19.86
CA VAL A 86 -16.88 -10.27 21.29
C VAL A 86 -15.51 -10.47 21.92
N GLY A 87 -15.23 -9.83 23.06
CA GLY A 87 -13.99 -10.08 23.78
C GLY A 87 -13.92 -9.38 25.13
N ASP A 88 -13.33 -10.08 26.11
CA ASP A 88 -13.02 -9.56 27.43
C ASP A 88 -11.85 -8.57 27.35
N SER A 89 -12.13 -7.36 26.89
CA SER A 89 -11.23 -6.23 27.13
C SER A 89 -11.69 -5.52 28.40
N PRO A 90 -10.86 -5.46 29.46
CA PRO A 90 -11.19 -4.74 30.68
C PRO A 90 -11.45 -3.27 30.33
N ASP A 91 -12.48 -2.74 30.97
CA ASP A 91 -12.98 -1.39 30.80
C ASP A 91 -11.88 -0.35 31.14
N PRO A 92 -11.44 0.49 30.19
CA PRO A 92 -10.52 1.60 30.48
C PRO A 92 -11.11 2.64 31.45
N LEU A 93 -12.40 2.52 31.83
CA LEU A 93 -13.10 3.43 32.73
C LEU A 93 -13.49 2.81 34.09
N ALA A 94 -13.14 1.56 34.39
CA ALA A 94 -13.46 0.94 35.69
C ALA A 94 -12.45 1.22 36.82
N ALA A 95 -11.43 2.06 36.59
CA ALA A 95 -10.47 2.44 37.62
C ALA A 95 -10.26 3.97 37.66
N ALA A 96 -11.22 4.68 38.26
CA ALA A 96 -10.96 6.00 38.82
C ALA A 96 -11.49 6.03 40.26
N PRO A 97 -10.64 6.27 41.28
CA PRO A 97 -11.10 6.46 42.64
C PRO A 97 -11.71 7.87 42.79
N VAL A 98 -12.92 7.89 43.37
CA VAL A 98 -13.59 8.94 44.14
C VAL A 98 -12.91 10.31 44.28
N SER A 99 -13.61 11.36 43.84
CA SER A 99 -13.71 12.65 44.57
C SER A 99 -14.85 13.55 44.04
N SER A 100 -15.94 13.59 44.83
CA SER A 100 -16.74 14.75 45.26
C SER A 100 -17.56 15.60 44.26
N PRO A 101 -18.70 16.21 44.72
CA PRO A 101 -19.92 16.33 43.93
C PRO A 101 -20.21 17.72 43.35
N SER A 102 -21.08 17.73 42.33
CA SER A 102 -21.64 18.88 41.60
C SER A 102 -22.53 19.81 42.45
N PRO A 103 -22.79 21.04 41.97
CA PRO A 103 -24.08 21.71 42.13
C PRO A 103 -24.84 21.90 40.78
N PRO A 104 -26.16 22.21 40.83
CA PRO A 104 -27.13 21.72 39.85
C PRO A 104 -27.65 22.75 38.83
N ALA A 105 -28.17 22.18 37.73
CA ALA A 105 -29.29 22.59 36.85
C ALA A 105 -29.63 24.07 36.57
N ALA A 106 -29.80 24.38 35.28
CA ALA A 106 -30.80 25.35 34.80
C ALA A 106 -31.43 24.88 33.48
N GLU A 107 -32.77 24.90 33.45
CA GLU A 107 -33.68 24.45 32.39
C GLU A 107 -34.06 25.57 31.38
N GLY A 108 -34.63 25.17 30.24
CA GLY A 108 -35.54 25.96 29.38
C GLY A 108 -34.87 26.54 28.12
N VAL A 109 -35.35 26.36 26.88
CA VAL A 109 -36.73 26.49 26.36
C VAL A 109 -36.90 25.62 25.08
N ARG A 110 -38.09 25.05 24.86
CA ARG A 110 -38.46 24.25 23.67
C ARG A 110 -39.10 25.08 22.54
N ARG A 111 -38.95 24.56 21.30
CA ARG A 111 -39.79 24.62 20.06
C ARG A 111 -39.38 25.64 18.98
N PRO A 112 -39.73 25.47 17.68
CA PRO A 112 -40.25 24.29 16.95
C PRO A 112 -39.43 23.90 15.68
N LYS A 113 -39.61 22.67 15.19
CA LYS A 113 -39.18 22.21 13.85
C LYS A 113 -39.86 23.02 12.75
N LYS A 114 -39.13 23.40 11.69
CA LYS A 114 -39.69 23.88 10.41
C LYS A 114 -39.04 23.18 9.20
N ASN A 115 -39.92 22.66 8.35
CA ASN A 115 -39.72 22.05 7.04
C ASN A 115 -39.04 23.03 6.06
N TRP A 116 -38.06 22.53 5.30
CA TRP A 116 -37.33 23.29 4.27
C TRP A 116 -37.87 23.12 2.83
N ASP A 117 -38.93 22.34 2.62
CA ASP A 117 -39.50 22.10 1.28
C ASP A 117 -40.32 23.27 0.67
N ALA A 118 -40.27 24.46 1.28
CA ALA A 118 -40.96 25.65 0.77
C ALA A 118 -40.02 26.77 0.30
N LEU A 119 -38.69 26.57 0.28
CA LEU A 119 -37.72 27.60 -0.12
C LEU A 119 -37.06 27.37 -1.48
N THR A 120 -37.33 26.23 -2.14
CA THR A 120 -36.76 25.91 -3.47
C THR A 120 -37.52 26.57 -4.63
N THR A 121 -38.80 26.91 -4.46
CA THR A 121 -39.62 27.47 -5.55
C THR A 121 -39.62 29.01 -5.60
N THR A 122 -39.18 29.69 -4.53
CA THR A 122 -39.11 31.17 -4.47
C THR A 122 -37.77 31.71 -4.93
N ILE A 123 -36.69 30.93 -4.85
CA ILE A 123 -35.33 31.34 -5.29
C ILE A 123 -35.17 31.24 -6.81
N LEU A 124 -36.03 30.46 -7.51
CA LEU A 124 -35.96 30.29 -8.96
C LEU A 124 -36.69 31.37 -9.79
N SER A 125 -37.31 32.38 -9.18
CA SER A 125 -38.25 33.28 -9.90
C SER A 125 -38.00 34.78 -9.76
N SER A 126 -36.81 35.22 -9.34
CA SER A 126 -36.46 36.66 -9.41
C SER A 126 -35.00 36.86 -9.81
N GLU A 127 -34.80 37.22 -11.07
CA GLU A 127 -33.55 37.62 -11.69
C GLU A 127 -32.79 38.70 -10.88
N LYS A 128 -31.47 38.52 -10.76
CA LYS A 128 -30.49 39.46 -11.34
C LYS A 128 -29.09 38.85 -11.34
N GLU A 129 -28.48 38.74 -12.51
CA GLU A 129 -27.06 38.45 -12.65
C GLU A 129 -26.23 39.45 -11.82
N LYS A 130 -25.33 38.94 -10.97
CA LYS A 130 -24.27 39.72 -10.33
C LYS A 130 -22.93 39.08 -10.68
N THR A 131 -22.03 39.91 -11.17
CA THR A 131 -20.71 39.55 -11.71
C THR A 131 -19.71 39.23 -10.59
N SER A 132 -18.65 38.51 -10.99
CA SER A 132 -17.65 37.84 -10.16
C SER A 132 -16.58 38.74 -9.50
N ASP A 133 -16.89 40.00 -9.17
CA ASP A 133 -15.88 40.93 -8.64
C ASP A 133 -15.99 41.22 -7.13
N GLU A 134 -16.93 40.63 -6.40
CA GLU A 134 -17.15 41.00 -4.97
C GLU A 134 -17.18 39.85 -3.95
N ASP A 135 -17.08 38.56 -4.33
CA ASP A 135 -16.97 37.47 -3.33
C ASP A 135 -16.10 36.29 -3.81
N PRO A 136 -14.88 36.09 -3.25
CA PRO A 136 -13.97 35.03 -3.65
C PRO A 136 -14.39 33.63 -3.20
N ASN A 137 -15.47 33.46 -2.43
CA ASN A 137 -15.87 32.14 -1.94
C ASN A 137 -16.90 31.40 -2.80
N VAL A 138 -17.27 31.94 -3.96
CA VAL A 138 -18.31 31.36 -4.83
C VAL A 138 -17.73 30.40 -5.90
N GLY A 139 -16.41 30.26 -6.00
CA GLY A 139 -15.76 29.68 -7.19
C GLY A 139 -14.82 28.48 -7.00
N GLY A 140 -14.78 27.79 -5.84
CA GLY A 140 -13.96 26.58 -5.65
C GLY A 140 -12.45 26.70 -5.99
N ASP A 141 -11.74 25.56 -6.00
CA ASP A 141 -10.28 25.50 -6.16
C ASP A 141 -9.78 26.02 -7.53
N ALA A 142 -10.62 25.99 -8.56
CA ALA A 142 -10.25 26.45 -9.91
C ALA A 142 -10.19 27.99 -10.02
N ALA A 143 -11.05 28.71 -9.32
CA ALA A 143 -11.00 30.17 -9.26
C ALA A 143 -9.81 30.65 -8.42
N LEU A 144 -9.51 29.97 -7.32
CA LEU A 144 -8.31 30.20 -6.50
C LEU A 144 -7.03 30.01 -7.32
N ASN A 145 -6.93 28.93 -8.09
CA ASN A 145 -5.75 28.67 -8.92
C ASN A 145 -5.56 29.74 -10.02
N SER A 146 -6.66 30.20 -10.63
CA SER A 146 -6.63 31.28 -11.63
C SER A 146 -6.26 32.63 -11.01
N PHE A 147 -6.66 32.88 -9.76
CA PHE A 147 -6.29 34.05 -8.98
C PHE A 147 -4.79 34.05 -8.63
N PHE A 148 -4.23 32.92 -8.18
CA PHE A 148 -2.79 32.79 -7.91
C PHE A 148 -1.94 32.91 -9.18
N GLN A 149 -2.42 32.42 -10.32
CA GLN A 149 -1.73 32.57 -11.60
C GLN A 149 -1.65 34.04 -12.06
N LYS A 150 -2.70 34.83 -11.84
CA LYS A 150 -2.67 36.28 -12.12
C LYS A 150 -1.69 37.02 -11.19
N ILE A 151 -1.70 36.74 -9.89
CA ILE A 151 -0.75 37.37 -8.95
C ILE A 151 0.71 37.02 -9.30
N PHE A 152 0.98 35.78 -9.72
CA PHE A 152 2.33 35.37 -10.11
C PHE A 152 2.77 35.94 -11.47
N ALA A 153 1.84 36.25 -12.37
CA ALA A 153 2.14 36.85 -13.66
C ALA A 153 2.62 38.31 -13.50
N ASP A 154 1.94 39.08 -12.66
CA ASP A 154 2.15 40.53 -12.51
C ASP A 154 3.18 40.92 -11.41
N ALA A 155 3.72 39.96 -10.64
CA ALA A 155 4.69 40.24 -9.57
C ALA A 155 6.14 40.43 -10.05
N ASP A 156 6.95 41.20 -9.31
CA ASP A 156 8.38 41.41 -9.58
C ASP A 156 9.21 40.14 -9.29
N GLU A 157 10.40 40.01 -9.88
CA GLU A 157 11.19 38.76 -9.82
C GLU A 157 11.58 38.36 -8.37
N ASP A 158 11.82 39.33 -7.49
CA ASP A 158 12.11 39.08 -6.07
C ASP A 158 10.86 38.66 -5.28
N THR A 159 9.69 39.16 -5.66
CA THR A 159 8.39 38.78 -5.09
C THR A 159 8.02 37.34 -5.48
N LYS A 160 8.31 36.93 -6.74
CA LYS A 160 8.14 35.54 -7.20
C LYS A 160 9.07 34.59 -6.45
N ARG A 161 10.31 35.00 -6.18
CA ARG A 161 11.28 34.21 -5.40
C ARG A 161 10.85 34.06 -3.94
N ALA A 162 10.30 35.12 -3.33
CA ALA A 162 9.72 35.07 -1.98
C ALA A 162 8.55 34.09 -1.90
N MET A 163 7.63 34.15 -2.87
CA MET A 163 6.47 33.27 -2.93
C MET A 163 6.88 31.80 -3.12
N MET A 164 7.81 31.51 -4.03
CA MET A 164 8.23 30.13 -4.32
C MET A 164 9.00 29.51 -3.15
N LYS A 165 9.83 30.30 -2.46
CA LYS A 165 10.56 29.85 -1.27
C LYS A 165 9.61 29.69 -0.07
N SER A 166 8.71 30.64 0.18
CA SER A 166 7.70 30.54 1.24
C SER A 166 6.76 29.35 1.03
N TYR A 167 6.33 29.11 -0.22
CA TYR A 167 5.45 28.00 -0.58
C TYR A 167 6.16 26.65 -0.40
N SER A 168 7.41 26.55 -0.84
CA SER A 168 8.21 25.32 -0.71
C SER A 168 8.64 25.03 0.73
N GLU A 169 8.96 26.04 1.53
CA GLU A 169 9.41 25.86 2.92
C GLU A 169 8.25 25.66 3.91
N SER A 170 7.07 26.22 3.61
CA SER A 170 5.86 26.04 4.46
C SER A 170 5.02 24.81 4.09
N GLY A 171 5.36 24.09 3.02
CA GLY A 171 4.54 22.96 2.55
C GLY A 171 3.19 23.39 1.99
N GLY A 172 3.09 24.63 1.48
CA GLY A 172 1.89 25.16 0.82
C GLY A 172 0.87 25.87 1.72
N THR A 173 1.18 26.11 3.00
CA THR A 173 0.23 26.72 3.95
C THR A 173 0.43 28.21 4.21
N THR A 174 1.51 28.83 3.71
CA THR A 174 1.76 30.26 3.94
C THR A 174 2.47 30.91 2.75
N LEU A 175 1.92 32.04 2.30
CA LEU A 175 2.41 32.79 1.16
C LEU A 175 2.85 34.19 1.62
N SER A 176 4.15 34.43 1.68
CA SER A 176 4.73 35.75 1.95
C SER A 176 5.31 36.35 0.67
N THR A 177 5.10 37.65 0.47
CA THR A 177 5.53 38.42 -0.71
C THR A 177 6.72 39.34 -0.43
N ASN A 178 7.28 39.35 0.79
CA ASN A 178 8.39 40.23 1.17
C ASN A 178 9.73 39.48 1.27
N TRP A 179 10.63 39.71 0.30
CA TRP A 179 11.89 38.96 0.16
C TRP A 179 12.92 39.25 1.27
N ASP A 180 12.94 40.46 1.82
CA ASP A 180 13.90 40.85 2.85
C ASP A 180 13.64 40.16 4.21
N GLU A 181 12.41 39.71 4.46
CA GLU A 181 12.02 38.96 5.65
C GLU A 181 12.31 37.46 5.52
N VAL A 182 11.98 36.87 4.36
CA VAL A 182 12.17 35.43 4.06
C VAL A 182 13.66 35.06 3.92
N ARG A 183 14.54 36.05 3.73
CA ARG A 183 16.00 35.85 3.69
C ARG A 183 16.65 35.78 5.08
N LYS A 184 16.10 36.45 6.10
CA LYS A 184 16.77 36.64 7.41
C LYS A 184 16.49 35.55 8.45
N GLY A 185 15.55 34.64 8.23
CA GLY A 185 15.31 33.48 9.11
C GLY A 185 14.13 32.62 8.64
N LYS A 186 14.09 31.34 9.06
CA LYS A 186 13.03 30.39 8.66
C LYS A 186 11.65 30.90 9.09
N VAL A 187 10.72 30.95 8.15
CA VAL A 187 9.33 31.33 8.39
C VAL A 187 8.61 30.14 9.04
N GLU A 188 8.06 30.34 10.25
CA GLU A 188 7.37 29.29 11.00
C GLU A 188 5.96 29.01 10.44
N VAL A 189 5.64 27.72 10.39
CA VAL A 189 4.35 27.18 9.95
C VAL A 189 3.30 27.49 11.02
N LYS A 190 2.33 28.36 10.71
CA LYS A 190 1.08 28.47 11.48
C LYS A 190 -0.06 27.80 10.69
N PRO A 191 -0.48 26.58 11.06
CA PRO A 191 -1.59 25.90 10.39
C PRO A 191 -2.93 26.58 10.70
N PRO A 192 -3.92 26.53 9.79
CA PRO A 192 -5.30 26.96 10.05
C PRO A 192 -5.91 26.17 11.21
N GLN A 193 -6.80 26.82 11.96
CA GLN A 193 -7.39 26.28 13.18
C GLN A 193 -8.11 24.94 12.89
N GLY A 194 -7.53 23.83 13.36
CA GLY A 194 -8.11 22.48 13.27
C GLY A 194 -7.29 21.41 12.52
N ALA A 195 -6.14 21.75 11.91
CA ALA A 195 -5.27 20.76 11.25
C ALA A 195 -3.87 20.70 11.88
N GLU A 196 -3.46 19.51 12.34
CA GLU A 196 -2.10 19.28 12.85
C GLU A 196 -1.13 18.80 11.76
N TRP A 197 0.06 19.41 11.72
CA TRP A 197 1.19 18.96 10.91
C TRP A 197 1.93 17.80 11.60
N LYS A 198 1.91 16.61 11.00
CA LYS A 198 2.63 15.45 11.54
C LYS A 198 4.07 15.39 11.03
N ASN A 199 4.97 16.15 11.66
CA ASN A 199 6.40 16.03 11.44
C ASN A 199 6.91 14.72 12.08
N ARG A 200 7.19 13.70 11.27
CA ARG A 200 7.66 12.38 11.76
C ARG A 200 9.18 12.36 12.02
N VAL A 201 9.75 13.44 12.56
CA VAL A 201 11.17 13.54 12.94
C VAL A 201 11.32 14.39 14.21
N SER A 202 10.80 13.93 15.34
CA SER A 202 11.21 14.47 16.67
C SER A 202 10.70 13.66 17.86
N ARG A 203 10.67 12.33 17.81
CA ARG A 203 10.64 11.49 19.02
C ARG A 203 11.45 10.22 18.81
N LEU A 204 12.78 10.38 18.75
CA LEU A 204 13.72 9.28 18.95
C LEU A 204 14.49 9.54 20.25
N GLY A 205 13.88 9.19 21.37
CA GLY A 205 14.66 8.76 22.53
C GLY A 205 15.38 7.48 22.09
N LYS A 206 16.71 7.48 22.23
CA LYS A 206 17.62 6.39 21.81
C LYS A 206 17.07 5.01 22.19
N THR A 207 16.55 4.29 21.21
CA THR A 207 16.42 2.83 21.20
C THR A 207 16.82 2.38 19.80
N PRO A 208 17.73 1.40 19.64
CA PRO A 208 18.17 0.98 18.32
C PRO A 208 16.97 0.41 17.57
N SER A 209 16.76 0.93 16.36
CA SER A 209 15.80 0.40 15.39
C SER A 209 15.93 -1.12 15.33
N LYS A 210 14.85 -1.84 15.59
CA LYS A 210 14.76 -3.28 15.37
C LYS A 210 14.94 -3.48 13.85
N PHE A 211 16.17 -3.76 13.42
CA PHE A 211 16.55 -3.89 12.00
C PHE A 211 15.66 -4.94 11.33
N LEU A 212 14.61 -4.51 10.63
CA LEU A 212 13.91 -5.35 9.68
C LEU A 212 14.75 -5.30 8.39
N MET A 213 15.48 -6.37 8.09
CA MET A 213 16.32 -6.40 6.89
C MET A 213 15.51 -6.53 5.59
N SER A 214 16.13 -6.09 4.50
CA SER A 214 15.58 -6.06 3.16
C SER A 214 15.07 -7.42 2.66
N ARG A 215 13.88 -7.41 2.06
CA ARG A 215 13.28 -8.57 1.39
C ARG A 215 13.53 -8.51 -0.12
N TYR A 216 13.84 -9.66 -0.69
CA TYR A 216 14.15 -9.82 -2.11
C TYR A 216 13.11 -10.65 -2.83
N THR A 217 12.89 -10.32 -4.10
CA THR A 217 12.01 -11.05 -5.02
C THR A 217 12.83 -11.76 -6.08
N ILE A 218 12.67 -13.06 -6.23
CA ILE A 218 13.16 -13.76 -7.43
C ILE A 218 12.23 -13.41 -8.59
N ILE A 219 12.79 -13.14 -9.77
CA ILE A 219 12.03 -13.09 -11.03
C ILE A 219 12.69 -14.01 -12.05
N VAL A 220 11.90 -14.88 -12.67
CA VAL A 220 12.41 -15.98 -13.51
C VAL A 220 11.34 -16.48 -14.48
N ALA A 221 11.76 -16.86 -15.69
CA ALA A 221 10.95 -17.67 -16.60
C ALA A 221 11.46 -19.11 -16.59
N ALA A 222 10.59 -20.09 -16.37
CA ALA A 222 10.99 -21.49 -16.25
C ALA A 222 9.95 -22.47 -16.82
N THR A 223 10.42 -23.55 -17.46
CA THR A 223 9.56 -24.67 -17.92
C THR A 223 8.94 -25.43 -16.77
N LYS A 224 7.97 -26.32 -17.01
CA LYS A 224 7.40 -27.19 -15.95
C LYS A 224 8.46 -28.00 -15.18
N ALA A 225 9.54 -28.38 -15.86
CA ALA A 225 10.69 -29.07 -15.24
C ALA A 225 11.68 -28.10 -14.55
N ASN A 226 11.31 -26.83 -14.39
CA ASN A 226 12.15 -25.74 -13.88
C ASN A 226 13.40 -25.44 -14.76
N GLY A 227 13.37 -25.79 -16.04
CA GLY A 227 14.43 -25.42 -16.99
C GLY A 227 14.40 -23.92 -17.28
N ILE A 228 15.56 -23.26 -17.21
CA ILE A 228 15.70 -21.79 -17.35
C ILE A 228 16.71 -21.37 -18.43
N GLY A 229 17.49 -22.31 -18.96
CA GLY A 229 18.58 -22.00 -19.89
C GLY A 229 19.03 -23.23 -20.68
N ALA A 230 19.54 -22.98 -21.88
CA ALA A 230 20.21 -23.96 -22.74
C ALA A 230 21.45 -23.31 -23.35
N LYS A 231 22.64 -23.91 -23.22
CA LYS A 231 23.90 -23.44 -23.84
C LYS A 231 24.22 -21.97 -23.54
N GLY A 232 23.97 -21.53 -22.30
CA GLY A 232 24.26 -20.17 -21.83
C GLY A 232 23.29 -19.08 -22.32
N ARG A 233 22.14 -19.45 -22.88
CA ARG A 233 21.09 -18.52 -23.33
C ARG A 233 19.70 -19.02 -22.95
N LEU A 234 18.69 -18.15 -23.11
CA LEU A 234 17.28 -18.55 -23.00
C LEU A 234 16.90 -19.44 -24.20
N PRO A 235 16.20 -20.58 -24.00
CA PRO A 235 15.76 -21.46 -25.09
C PRO A 235 14.65 -20.85 -25.96
N TRP A 236 13.93 -19.86 -25.44
CA TRP A 236 12.82 -19.18 -26.08
C TRP A 236 13.11 -17.69 -26.33
N ARG A 237 12.29 -17.09 -27.20
CA ARG A 237 12.28 -15.65 -27.46
C ARG A 237 10.87 -15.10 -27.27
N LEU A 238 10.61 -14.54 -26.09
CA LEU A 238 9.31 -14.01 -25.68
C LEU A 238 9.45 -12.52 -25.39
N SER A 239 9.13 -11.69 -26.36
CA SER A 239 9.25 -10.23 -26.26
C SER A 239 8.26 -9.63 -25.27
N LYS A 240 7.06 -10.19 -25.13
CA LYS A 240 6.07 -9.76 -24.14
C LYS A 240 6.52 -10.11 -22.72
N GLU A 241 7.10 -11.29 -22.53
CA GLU A 241 7.72 -11.70 -21.27
C GLU A 241 8.90 -10.78 -20.90
N MET A 242 9.78 -10.49 -21.86
CA MET A 242 10.91 -9.58 -21.64
C MET A 242 10.44 -8.16 -21.31
N LYS A 243 9.34 -7.70 -21.91
CA LYS A 243 8.69 -6.43 -21.56
C LYS A 243 8.16 -6.46 -20.13
N TYR A 244 7.50 -7.54 -19.72
CA TYR A 244 7.05 -7.76 -18.34
C TYR A 244 8.24 -7.71 -17.37
N PHE A 245 9.30 -8.48 -17.62
CA PHE A 245 10.52 -8.47 -16.81
C PHE A 245 11.12 -7.06 -16.68
N ALA A 246 11.26 -6.35 -17.80
CA ALA A 246 11.80 -4.99 -17.80
C ALA A 246 10.92 -4.03 -17.00
N GLN A 247 9.60 -4.11 -17.16
CA GLN A 247 8.65 -3.25 -16.47
C GLN A 247 8.64 -3.53 -14.97
N VAL A 248 8.50 -4.79 -14.53
CA VAL A 248 8.52 -5.16 -13.11
C VAL A 248 9.82 -4.71 -12.44
N THR A 249 10.96 -5.00 -13.06
CA THR A 249 12.26 -4.72 -12.44
C THR A 249 12.64 -3.24 -12.47
N SER A 250 12.01 -2.40 -13.31
CA SER A 250 12.29 -0.95 -13.37
C SER A 250 11.21 -0.07 -12.75
N ALA A 251 10.04 -0.64 -12.41
CA ALA A 251 8.96 0.08 -11.74
C ALA A 251 9.36 0.44 -10.30
N ALA A 252 9.83 1.68 -10.11
CA ALA A 252 10.19 2.26 -8.84
C ALA A 252 9.50 3.63 -8.67
N PRO A 253 9.19 4.07 -7.43
CA PRO A 253 8.71 5.41 -7.16
C PRO A 253 9.66 6.48 -7.68
N GLU A 254 9.14 7.69 -7.91
CA GLU A 254 9.93 8.83 -8.34
C GLU A 254 11.12 9.09 -7.39
N GLY A 255 12.29 9.33 -7.97
CA GLY A 255 13.54 9.53 -7.23
C GLY A 255 14.18 8.25 -6.68
N LYS A 256 13.61 7.06 -6.92
CA LYS A 256 14.19 5.77 -6.51
C LYS A 256 14.43 4.84 -7.70
N GLN A 257 15.30 3.86 -7.48
CA GLN A 257 15.55 2.75 -8.41
C GLN A 257 15.39 1.40 -7.73
N ASN A 258 15.07 0.37 -8.50
CA ASN A 258 15.16 -1.00 -8.01
C ASN A 258 16.57 -1.56 -8.23
N VAL A 259 16.90 -2.62 -7.49
CA VAL A 259 18.15 -3.36 -7.61
C VAL A 259 17.90 -4.67 -8.32
N VAL A 260 18.76 -5.01 -9.27
CA VAL A 260 18.81 -6.34 -9.89
C VAL A 260 20.13 -7.01 -9.55
N VAL A 261 20.06 -8.15 -8.85
CA VAL A 261 21.18 -8.98 -8.43
C VAL A 261 21.28 -10.16 -9.37
N MET A 262 22.47 -10.36 -9.95
CA MET A 262 22.71 -11.46 -10.89
C MET A 262 24.11 -12.05 -10.77
N GLY A 263 24.27 -13.31 -11.17
CA GLY A 263 25.59 -13.94 -11.29
C GLY A 263 26.35 -13.48 -12.54
N ARG A 264 27.67 -13.62 -12.52
CA ARG A 264 28.54 -13.28 -13.67
C ARG A 264 28.12 -13.93 -14.99
N THR A 265 27.75 -15.21 -14.99
CA THR A 265 27.30 -15.90 -16.22
C THR A 265 26.03 -15.28 -16.80
N THR A 266 25.08 -14.90 -15.94
CA THR A 266 23.87 -14.19 -16.35
C THR A 266 24.22 -12.82 -16.93
N TRP A 267 25.11 -12.07 -16.29
CA TRP A 267 25.62 -10.79 -16.79
C TRP A 267 26.30 -10.91 -18.17
N GLU A 268 27.02 -12.00 -18.42
CA GLU A 268 27.68 -12.30 -19.70
C GLU A 268 26.70 -12.72 -20.79
N SER A 269 25.59 -13.37 -20.43
CA SER A 269 24.52 -13.75 -21.36
C SER A 269 23.72 -12.54 -21.89
N ILE A 270 23.69 -11.44 -21.15
CA ILE A 270 22.99 -10.22 -21.57
C ILE A 270 23.82 -9.54 -22.67
N PRO A 271 23.25 -9.25 -23.86
CA PRO A 271 24.00 -8.61 -24.94
C PRO A 271 24.63 -7.29 -24.49
N LYS A 272 25.88 -7.03 -24.91
CA LYS A 272 26.67 -5.84 -24.49
C LYS A 272 25.93 -4.50 -24.66
N LYS A 273 25.02 -4.39 -25.62
CA LYS A 273 24.21 -3.18 -25.87
C LYS A 273 23.08 -2.95 -24.87
N PHE A 274 22.68 -3.98 -24.12
CA PHE A 274 21.59 -3.96 -23.16
C PHE A 274 22.08 -4.03 -21.70
N ARG A 275 23.40 -4.11 -21.47
CA ARG A 275 24.01 -4.05 -20.14
C ARG A 275 24.80 -2.75 -19.95
N PRO A 276 24.75 -2.10 -18.78
CA PRO A 276 23.87 -2.43 -17.65
C PRO A 276 22.38 -2.26 -17.99
N LEU A 277 21.51 -2.96 -17.27
CA LEU A 277 20.07 -2.82 -17.45
C LEU A 277 19.66 -1.40 -17.00
N PRO A 278 19.08 -0.56 -17.88
CA PRO A 278 18.82 0.85 -17.57
C PRO A 278 17.75 1.02 -16.50
N LYS A 279 17.77 2.16 -15.78
CA LYS A 279 16.83 2.54 -14.70
C LYS A 279 16.85 1.60 -13.49
N ARG A 280 17.95 0.86 -13.32
CA ARG A 280 18.15 -0.16 -12.29
C ARG A 280 19.58 -0.08 -11.79
N SER A 281 19.75 -0.32 -10.48
CA SER A 281 21.06 -0.61 -9.90
C SER A 281 21.41 -2.08 -10.18
N ASN A 282 22.50 -2.31 -10.90
CA ASN A 282 22.92 -3.64 -11.34
C ASN A 282 24.00 -4.17 -10.39
N VAL A 283 23.72 -5.27 -9.69
CA VAL A 283 24.68 -5.94 -8.79
C VAL A 283 25.10 -7.27 -9.42
N VAL A 284 26.39 -7.40 -9.72
CA VAL A 284 26.96 -8.61 -10.31
C VAL A 284 27.77 -9.36 -9.27
N ILE A 285 27.44 -10.63 -9.06
CA ILE A 285 28.15 -11.53 -8.14
C ILE A 285 29.22 -12.31 -8.91
N SER A 286 30.48 -12.17 -8.49
CA SER A 286 31.61 -12.89 -9.05
C SER A 286 32.67 -13.17 -7.99
N ARG A 287 33.20 -14.40 -7.98
CA ARG A 287 34.38 -14.75 -7.15
C ARG A 287 35.65 -14.07 -7.63
N ASN A 288 35.71 -13.66 -8.90
CA ASN A 288 36.80 -12.84 -9.41
C ASN A 288 36.54 -11.38 -9.02
N ARG A 289 37.25 -10.91 -7.99
CA ARG A 289 37.14 -9.55 -7.44
C ARG A 289 37.65 -8.46 -8.39
N GLU A 290 38.48 -8.84 -9.36
CA GLU A 290 39.04 -7.96 -10.38
C GLU A 290 38.28 -8.06 -11.70
N TYR A 291 37.11 -8.71 -11.72
CA TYR A 291 36.30 -8.83 -12.93
C TYR A 291 35.91 -7.45 -13.45
N ASP A 292 36.41 -7.11 -14.63
CA ASP A 292 36.05 -5.86 -15.28
C ASP A 292 34.61 -5.93 -15.80
N LEU A 293 33.75 -5.11 -15.21
CA LEU A 293 32.36 -4.96 -15.64
C LEU A 293 32.25 -4.28 -17.02
N ALA A 294 33.36 -3.83 -17.61
CA ALA A 294 33.60 -3.48 -19.02
C ALA A 294 32.33 -3.16 -19.82
N GLY A 295 31.68 -2.08 -19.38
CA GLY A 295 30.42 -1.58 -19.92
C GLY A 295 30.22 -0.08 -19.69
N LYS A 296 31.26 0.64 -19.22
CA LYS A 296 31.24 2.11 -19.17
C LYS A 296 31.25 2.69 -20.58
N ARG A 297 30.09 2.73 -21.24
CA ARG A 297 29.87 3.73 -22.29
C ARG A 297 29.92 5.09 -21.62
N ARG A 298 30.85 5.95 -22.03
CA ARG A 298 30.74 7.40 -21.82
C ARG A 298 29.44 7.82 -22.52
N GLY A 299 28.41 8.19 -21.77
CA GLY A 299 27.22 8.85 -22.34
C GLY A 299 25.84 8.27 -22.05
N THR A 300 25.66 7.23 -21.22
CA THR A 300 24.31 6.83 -20.78
C THR A 300 24.18 6.89 -19.27
N THR A 301 23.48 7.92 -18.82
CA THR A 301 22.99 8.16 -17.47
C THR A 301 22.04 7.04 -17.03
N ASP A 302 22.06 6.78 -15.71
CA ASP A 302 20.94 6.22 -14.93
C ASP A 302 20.97 4.75 -14.47
N GLY A 303 22.12 4.07 -14.44
CA GLY A 303 22.25 2.78 -13.76
C GLY A 303 23.64 2.56 -13.16
N SER A 304 23.75 2.51 -11.82
CA SER A 304 24.99 2.11 -11.17
C SER A 304 25.22 0.61 -11.37
N THR A 305 26.48 0.20 -11.58
CA THR A 305 26.87 -1.22 -11.62
C THR A 305 27.87 -1.48 -10.51
N VAL A 306 27.60 -2.49 -9.68
CA VAL A 306 28.40 -2.83 -8.52
C VAL A 306 28.82 -4.30 -8.60
N LEU A 307 30.10 -4.56 -8.43
CA LEU A 307 30.64 -5.92 -8.29
C LEU A 307 30.62 -6.32 -6.81
N LYS A 308 30.16 -7.54 -6.53
CA LYS A 308 30.18 -8.15 -5.19
C LYS A 308 30.73 -9.57 -5.28
N ASP A 309 31.33 -10.03 -4.19
CA ASP A 309 32.06 -11.31 -4.14
C ASP A 309 31.18 -12.51 -3.76
N ASN A 310 30.04 -12.27 -3.11
CA ASN A 310 29.07 -13.29 -2.73
C ASN A 310 27.65 -12.74 -2.65
N LEU A 311 26.66 -13.63 -2.55
CA LEU A 311 25.25 -13.23 -2.52
C LEU A 311 24.94 -12.36 -1.31
N LYS A 312 25.44 -12.69 -0.11
CA LYS A 312 25.17 -11.95 1.13
C LYS A 312 25.58 -10.47 1.00
N THR A 313 26.79 -10.20 0.50
CA THR A 313 27.26 -8.82 0.27
C THR A 313 26.52 -8.11 -0.86
N GLY A 314 25.94 -8.87 -1.80
CA GLY A 314 25.00 -8.39 -2.81
C GLY A 314 23.65 -7.95 -2.22
N LEU A 315 23.08 -8.76 -1.33
CA LEU A 315 21.78 -8.48 -0.72
C LEU A 315 21.82 -7.30 0.26
N SER A 316 22.97 -7.00 0.87
CA SER A 316 23.14 -5.81 1.73
C SER A 316 23.10 -4.48 0.96
N VAL A 317 23.12 -4.48 -0.38
CA VAL A 317 23.10 -3.24 -1.18
C VAL A 317 21.83 -2.44 -0.97
N LEU A 318 20.68 -3.10 -0.83
CA LEU A 318 19.40 -2.43 -0.60
C LEU A 318 19.39 -1.72 0.77
N ASP A 319 19.82 -2.41 1.82
CA ASP A 319 19.91 -1.86 3.18
C ASP A 319 20.91 -0.72 3.30
N ALA A 320 21.99 -0.74 2.52
CA ALA A 320 23.00 0.31 2.50
C ALA A 320 22.52 1.60 1.79
N ASN A 321 21.42 1.55 1.03
CA ASN A 321 20.96 2.66 0.19
C ASN A 321 19.42 2.88 0.27
N PRO A 322 18.82 3.01 1.47
CA PRO A 322 17.36 3.00 1.65
C PRO A 322 16.65 4.24 1.08
N THR A 323 17.38 5.33 0.87
CA THR A 323 16.86 6.59 0.31
C THR A 323 16.75 6.54 -1.21
N THR A 324 17.66 5.83 -1.88
CA THR A 324 17.75 5.78 -3.35
C THR A 324 17.23 4.47 -3.94
N LEU A 325 17.22 3.37 -3.16
CA LEU A 325 16.79 2.06 -3.62
C LEU A 325 15.45 1.65 -3.00
N HIS A 326 14.60 0.99 -3.79
CA HIS A 326 13.24 0.62 -3.41
C HIS A 326 13.06 -0.89 -3.22
N ARG A 327 13.12 -1.69 -4.29
CA ARG A 327 12.97 -3.15 -4.23
C ARG A 327 14.22 -3.86 -4.75
N GLY A 328 14.50 -5.03 -4.18
CA GLY A 328 15.57 -5.92 -4.61
C GLY A 328 15.04 -7.12 -5.39
N PHE A 329 15.63 -7.37 -6.56
CA PHE A 329 15.30 -8.49 -7.43
C PHE A 329 16.51 -9.41 -7.63
N ILE A 330 16.31 -10.71 -7.51
CA ILE A 330 17.30 -11.72 -7.91
C ILE A 330 16.87 -12.25 -9.27
N ILE A 331 17.69 -12.00 -10.30
CA ILE A 331 17.37 -12.32 -11.69
C ILE A 331 18.17 -13.52 -12.22
N GLY A 332 18.79 -14.29 -11.32
CA GLY A 332 19.49 -15.54 -11.62
C GLY A 332 21.01 -15.43 -11.67
N GLY A 333 21.75 -16.47 -12.07
CA GLY A 333 21.25 -17.76 -12.56
C GLY A 333 21.04 -18.83 -11.47
N ALA A 334 21.03 -20.10 -11.88
CA ALA A 334 20.71 -21.26 -11.04
C ALA A 334 21.43 -21.31 -9.70
N THR A 335 22.74 -21.00 -9.67
CA THR A 335 23.52 -20.97 -8.41
C THR A 335 22.99 -19.91 -7.45
N LEU A 336 22.70 -18.71 -7.93
CA LEU A 336 22.14 -17.64 -7.09
C LEU A 336 20.72 -17.98 -6.63
N TYR A 337 19.88 -18.57 -7.50
CA TYR A 337 18.57 -19.03 -7.09
C TYR A 337 18.67 -20.06 -5.96
N SER A 338 19.53 -21.06 -6.11
CA SER A 338 19.78 -22.10 -5.10
C SER A 338 20.25 -21.51 -3.77
N GLU A 339 21.25 -20.64 -3.80
CA GLU A 339 21.78 -19.99 -2.60
C GLU A 339 20.73 -19.09 -1.94
N SER A 340 19.97 -18.34 -2.73
CA SER A 340 18.95 -17.40 -2.22
C SER A 340 17.75 -18.08 -1.57
N LEU A 341 17.31 -19.22 -2.11
CA LEU A 341 16.19 -20.01 -1.59
C LEU A 341 16.57 -20.82 -0.35
N ALA A 342 17.85 -21.17 -0.21
CA ALA A 342 18.38 -21.85 0.97
C ALA A 342 18.49 -20.93 2.20
N PHE A 343 18.43 -19.60 2.04
CA PHE A 343 18.44 -18.71 3.18
C PHE A 343 17.19 -18.90 4.05
N PRO A 344 17.34 -19.07 5.37
CA PRO A 344 16.20 -19.12 6.27
C PRO A 344 15.50 -17.77 6.29
N LEU A 345 14.19 -17.78 6.56
CA LEU A 345 13.49 -16.55 6.89
C LEU A 345 14.05 -16.04 8.22
N SER A 346 14.73 -14.91 8.15
CA SER A 346 15.33 -14.25 9.30
C SER A 346 14.78 -12.84 9.37
N PRO A 347 14.32 -12.38 10.53
CA PRO A 347 13.97 -10.97 10.71
C PRO A 347 15.21 -10.07 10.64
N THR A 348 16.41 -10.64 10.82
CA THR A 348 17.68 -9.93 10.96
C THR A 348 18.66 -10.20 9.83
N ASP A 349 18.31 -10.99 8.81
CA ASP A 349 19.14 -11.21 7.61
C ASP A 349 18.29 -10.99 6.34
N PRO A 350 18.89 -10.54 5.23
CA PRO A 350 18.16 -10.42 3.98
C PRO A 350 17.67 -11.79 3.53
N CYS A 351 16.41 -11.87 3.11
CA CYS A 351 15.81 -13.12 2.68
C CYS A 351 14.96 -12.94 1.43
N VAL A 352 14.67 -14.06 0.76
CA VAL A 352 13.73 -14.13 -0.36
C VAL A 352 12.37 -14.54 0.19
N ASP A 353 11.37 -13.68 0.00
CA ASP A 353 9.98 -13.93 0.40
C ASP A 353 9.02 -14.10 -0.78
N ARG A 354 9.49 -13.84 -2.01
CA ARG A 354 8.65 -13.86 -3.21
C ARG A 354 9.39 -14.44 -4.43
N VAL A 355 8.65 -15.17 -5.25
CA VAL A 355 9.05 -15.60 -6.60
C VAL A 355 8.00 -15.13 -7.59
N LEU A 356 8.40 -14.28 -8.54
CA LEU A 356 7.65 -13.97 -9.75
C LEU A 356 8.10 -14.93 -10.85
N LEU A 357 7.21 -15.84 -11.20
CA LEU A 357 7.51 -16.94 -12.10
C LEU A 357 6.67 -16.78 -13.36
N THR A 358 7.35 -16.60 -14.49
CA THR A 358 6.74 -16.88 -15.79
C THR A 358 6.84 -18.39 -16.04
N ARG A 359 5.75 -19.12 -15.82
CA ARG A 359 5.72 -20.57 -16.03
C ARG A 359 5.52 -20.86 -17.52
N ILE A 360 6.53 -21.44 -18.16
CA ILE A 360 6.44 -21.92 -19.54
C ILE A 360 5.71 -23.28 -19.55
N LEU A 361 4.56 -23.32 -20.22
CA LEU A 361 3.62 -24.45 -20.25
C LEU A 361 3.86 -25.35 -21.46
N SER A 362 4.23 -24.80 -22.62
CA SER A 362 4.65 -25.60 -23.78
C SER A 362 5.44 -24.75 -24.78
N PRO A 363 6.32 -25.34 -25.60
CA PRO A 363 6.78 -26.73 -25.51
C PRO A 363 7.60 -26.97 -24.23
N ASP A 364 7.98 -28.22 -23.94
CA ASP A 364 8.69 -28.55 -22.70
C ASP A 364 10.18 -28.14 -22.69
N PHE A 365 10.74 -27.79 -23.87
CA PHE A 365 12.15 -27.41 -24.07
C PHE A 365 13.14 -28.43 -23.46
N HIS A 366 13.14 -29.66 -23.99
CA HIS A 366 14.00 -30.76 -23.52
C HIS A 366 15.51 -30.48 -23.66
N GLU A 367 15.90 -29.46 -24.42
CA GLU A 367 17.28 -28.99 -24.57
C GLU A 367 17.80 -28.15 -23.39
N CYS A 368 16.97 -27.85 -22.39
CA CYS A 368 17.40 -27.12 -21.19
C CYS A 368 18.52 -27.87 -20.46
N ASP A 369 19.62 -27.17 -20.15
CA ASP A 369 20.77 -27.68 -19.41
C ASP A 369 20.99 -26.96 -18.07
N VAL A 370 20.28 -25.85 -17.84
CA VAL A 370 20.29 -25.10 -16.58
C VAL A 370 18.89 -25.10 -15.98
N PHE A 371 18.79 -25.45 -14.70
CA PHE A 371 17.53 -25.58 -13.98
C PHE A 371 17.53 -24.73 -12.72
N MET A 372 16.38 -24.11 -12.40
CA MET A 372 16.15 -23.51 -11.09
C MET A 372 15.85 -24.62 -10.08
N PRO A 373 16.32 -24.51 -8.82
CA PRO A 373 15.91 -25.42 -7.75
C PRO A 373 14.38 -25.47 -7.61
N ASP A 374 13.87 -26.67 -7.33
CA ASP A 374 12.45 -26.85 -7.06
C ASP A 374 12.12 -26.36 -5.63
N PHE A 375 11.60 -25.13 -5.57
CA PHE A 375 11.16 -24.50 -4.34
C PHE A 375 9.76 -24.94 -3.90
N LEU A 376 9.05 -25.74 -4.72
CA LEU A 376 7.73 -26.29 -4.40
C LEU A 376 7.81 -27.69 -3.79
N LYS A 377 8.94 -28.39 -3.99
CA LYS A 377 9.14 -29.72 -3.43
C LYS A 377 9.36 -29.65 -1.91
N GLU A 378 8.61 -30.46 -1.17
CA GLU A 378 8.82 -30.63 0.26
C GLU A 378 10.24 -31.14 0.54
N GLY A 379 10.96 -30.48 1.46
CA GLY A 379 12.28 -30.91 1.93
C GLY A 379 13.49 -30.25 1.27
N THR A 380 13.36 -29.47 0.19
CA THR A 380 14.51 -28.76 -0.42
C THR A 380 14.87 -27.45 0.28
N THR A 381 13.97 -26.85 1.07
CA THR A 381 14.18 -25.52 1.72
C THR A 381 13.61 -25.40 3.14
N GLY A 382 13.61 -26.48 3.93
CA GLY A 382 13.05 -26.49 5.29
C GLY A 382 11.51 -26.42 5.33
N PRO A 383 10.89 -26.23 6.51
CA PRO A 383 9.43 -26.29 6.72
C PRO A 383 8.70 -25.03 6.22
N THR A 384 9.21 -24.36 5.19
CA THR A 384 8.59 -23.14 4.65
C THR A 384 7.70 -23.46 3.47
N GLU A 385 6.42 -23.15 3.63
CA GLU A 385 5.39 -23.35 2.63
C GLU A 385 5.37 -22.16 1.64
N TRP A 386 5.57 -22.44 0.36
CA TRP A 386 5.37 -21.49 -0.72
C TRP A 386 3.93 -21.55 -1.20
N LYS A 387 3.23 -20.42 -1.15
CA LYS A 387 1.83 -20.32 -1.58
C LYS A 387 1.72 -19.50 -2.85
N ARG A 388 0.97 -20.03 -3.83
CA ARG A 388 0.61 -19.27 -5.02
C ARG A 388 -0.38 -18.18 -4.62
N SER A 389 -0.06 -16.94 -4.98
CA SER A 389 -0.93 -15.78 -4.79
C SER A 389 -1.97 -15.68 -5.91
N SER A 390 -3.08 -15.00 -5.64
CA SER A 390 -4.09 -14.69 -6.65
C SER A 390 -3.53 -13.75 -7.73
N HIS A 391 -4.17 -13.75 -8.90
CA HIS A 391 -3.81 -12.82 -9.98
C HIS A 391 -3.98 -11.34 -9.56
N ALA A 392 -5.07 -11.03 -8.85
CA ALA A 392 -5.31 -9.70 -8.29
C ALA A 392 -4.16 -9.23 -7.37
N ALA A 393 -3.66 -10.12 -6.49
CA ALA A 393 -2.54 -9.79 -5.61
C ALA A 393 -1.23 -9.57 -6.40
N LEU A 394 -1.01 -10.31 -7.50
CA LEU A 394 0.12 -10.07 -8.39
C LEU A 394 0.03 -8.67 -9.03
N GLN A 395 -1.12 -8.30 -9.59
CA GLN A 395 -1.35 -7.00 -10.21
C GLN A 395 -1.17 -5.84 -9.22
N GLU A 396 -1.77 -5.97 -8.04
CA GLU A 396 -1.61 -5.00 -6.94
C GLU A 396 -0.13 -4.84 -6.56
N TRP A 397 0.61 -5.95 -6.46
CA TRP A 397 2.01 -5.90 -6.06
C TRP A 397 2.92 -5.27 -7.11
N VAL A 398 2.71 -5.58 -8.41
CA VAL A 398 3.51 -4.98 -9.48
C VAL A 398 3.08 -3.55 -9.80
N GLY A 399 1.84 -3.16 -9.46
CA GLY A 399 1.30 -1.81 -9.66
C GLY A 399 0.87 -1.49 -11.09
N PHE A 400 0.62 -2.53 -11.91
CA PHE A 400 0.14 -2.38 -13.29
C PHE A 400 -0.59 -3.66 -13.74
N GLU A 401 -1.30 -3.55 -14.86
CA GLU A 401 -2.05 -4.67 -15.43
C GLU A 401 -1.11 -5.77 -15.96
N VAL A 402 -1.31 -6.98 -15.46
CA VAL A 402 -0.64 -8.19 -15.93
C VAL A 402 -1.68 -9.04 -16.66
N PRO A 403 -1.38 -9.61 -17.84
CA PRO A 403 -2.30 -10.54 -18.50
C PRO A 403 -2.64 -11.74 -17.62
N GLU A 404 -3.92 -12.03 -17.47
CA GLU A 404 -4.41 -13.18 -16.70
C GLU A 404 -4.47 -14.45 -17.56
N GLY A 405 -4.17 -15.59 -16.95
CA GLY A 405 -4.24 -16.90 -17.59
C GLY A 405 -3.12 -17.17 -18.60
N GLU A 406 -3.38 -18.14 -19.48
CA GLU A 406 -2.42 -18.60 -20.48
C GLU A 406 -2.22 -17.54 -21.58
N GLN A 407 -0.96 -17.22 -21.81
CA GLN A 407 -0.48 -16.35 -22.88
C GLN A 407 0.19 -17.21 -23.95
N GLU A 408 0.09 -16.80 -25.21
CA GLU A 408 0.82 -17.44 -26.31
C GLU A 408 1.67 -16.42 -27.07
N GLU A 409 2.94 -16.76 -27.30
CA GLU A 409 3.86 -15.99 -28.12
C GLU A 409 4.86 -16.92 -28.82
N ASN A 410 5.02 -16.79 -30.14
CA ASN A 410 5.97 -17.57 -30.93
C ASN A 410 5.85 -19.11 -30.74
N GLY A 411 4.62 -19.61 -30.60
CA GLY A 411 4.35 -21.03 -30.35
C GLY A 411 4.67 -21.50 -28.92
N VAL A 412 4.96 -20.56 -28.00
CA VAL A 412 5.22 -20.84 -26.59
C VAL A 412 4.05 -20.36 -25.76
N LYS A 413 3.48 -21.27 -24.97
CA LYS A 413 2.42 -20.97 -24.01
C LYS A 413 3.01 -20.75 -22.63
N TYR A 414 2.61 -19.70 -21.93
CA TYR A 414 3.14 -19.36 -20.61
C TYR A 414 2.12 -18.61 -19.74
N GLU A 415 2.35 -18.60 -18.43
CA GLU A 415 1.50 -17.92 -17.46
C GLU A 415 2.34 -17.12 -16.45
N PHE A 416 1.90 -15.92 -16.09
CA PHE A 416 2.52 -15.13 -15.01
C PHE A 416 1.99 -15.54 -13.64
N GLN A 417 2.89 -15.90 -12.73
CA GLN A 417 2.56 -16.38 -11.40
C GLN A 417 3.34 -15.59 -10.33
N MET A 418 2.72 -15.40 -9.17
CA MET A 418 3.40 -14.92 -7.96
C MET A 418 3.30 -15.98 -6.87
N TRP A 419 4.44 -16.32 -6.28
CA TRP A 419 4.54 -17.21 -5.13
C TRP A 419 5.11 -16.43 -3.96
N VAL A 420 4.53 -16.62 -2.78
CA VAL A 420 4.98 -15.98 -1.54
C VAL A 420 5.31 -17.04 -0.51
N ARG A 421 6.41 -16.83 0.20
CA ARG A 421 6.83 -17.68 1.31
C ARG A 421 6.08 -17.23 2.55
N SER A 422 5.32 -18.13 3.19
CA SER A 422 4.72 -17.83 4.50
C SER A 422 5.84 -17.64 5.54
N VAL A 423 5.79 -16.52 6.27
CA VAL A 423 6.72 -16.16 7.35
C VAL A 423 6.33 -16.82 8.65
#